data_AF-A0A975TM79-F1
#
_entry.id   AF-A0A975TM79-F1
#
_cell.length_a   1.000
_cell.length_b   1.000
_cell.length_c   1.000
_cell.angle_alpha   90.00
_cell.angle_beta   90.00
_cell.angle_gamma   90.00
#
_symmetry.space_group_name_H-M   'P 1'
#
loop_
_entity.id
_entity.type
_entity.pdbx_description
1 polymer ?
#
loop_
_entity_poly.entity_id
_entity_poly.type
_entity_poly.pdbx_seq_one_letter_code
_entity_poly.pdbx_strand_id
1 'polypeptide(L)'
;MRTTAAPAATLFDEPEPASPAVAPARGLAPAAARLVTTSSPDMNDPERRPLLLLVVDCTYCGHQHIHPAGRTGEPRFGKRRSRCVGTQGGDYHFPVVHQ
;
A
#
# COMPACT_ATOMS: atom_id res chain seq x y z
N MET A 1 5.04 -50.59 -16.87
CA MET A 1 4.26 -49.87 -17.91
C MET A 1 2.93 -49.44 -17.31
N ARG A 2 2.61 -48.14 -17.42
CA ARG A 2 1.30 -47.47 -17.19
C ARG A 2 0.78 -47.42 -15.74
N THR A 3 0.13 -46.39 -15.22
CA THR A 3 -0.02 -44.92 -15.45
C THR A 3 -0.91 -44.44 -14.28
N THR A 4 -0.62 -43.24 -13.77
CA THR A 4 -1.37 -42.27 -12.92
C THR A 4 -2.86 -42.53 -12.59
N ALA A 5 -3.40 -42.08 -11.45
CA ALA A 5 -3.52 -40.65 -11.12
C ALA A 5 -3.66 -40.36 -9.61
N ALA A 6 -2.90 -39.36 -9.15
CA ALA A 6 -3.16 -38.60 -7.93
C ALA A 6 -4.27 -37.57 -8.19
N PRO A 7 -5.10 -37.22 -7.19
CA PRO A 7 -6.21 -36.30 -7.38
C PRO A 7 -5.72 -34.89 -7.72
N ALA A 8 -6.41 -34.28 -8.67
CA ALA A 8 -6.23 -32.91 -9.09
C ALA A 8 -6.57 -31.94 -7.94
N ALA A 9 -5.57 -31.22 -7.46
CA ALA A 9 -5.76 -29.97 -6.73
C ALA A 9 -5.70 -28.84 -7.74
N THR A 10 -6.85 -28.42 -8.27
CA THR A 10 -7.00 -27.11 -8.91
C THR A 10 -7.52 -26.14 -7.88
N LEU A 11 -6.65 -25.29 -7.35
CA LEU A 11 -7.06 -24.02 -6.77
C LEU A 11 -5.92 -23.03 -7.02
N PHE A 12 -6.23 -22.03 -7.82
CA PHE A 12 -5.36 -20.95 -8.29
C PHE A 12 -4.39 -20.44 -7.21
N ASP A 13 -3.14 -20.86 -7.29
CA ASP A 13 -1.99 -20.19 -6.67
C ASP A 13 -1.18 -19.63 -7.85
N GLU A 14 -1.62 -18.49 -8.38
CA GLU A 14 -0.76 -17.71 -9.26
C GLU A 14 0.24 -17.02 -8.33
N PRO A 15 1.54 -17.36 -8.37
CA PRO A 15 2.50 -16.66 -7.54
C PRO A 15 2.51 -15.20 -7.99
N GLU A 16 2.04 -14.32 -7.12
CA GLU A 16 2.13 -12.87 -7.29
C GLU A 16 3.56 -12.56 -7.76
N PRO A 17 3.76 -11.83 -8.88
CA PRO A 17 5.08 -11.62 -9.43
C PRO A 17 5.97 -11.02 -8.35
N ALA A 18 6.93 -11.82 -7.86
CA ALA A 18 7.85 -11.41 -6.84
C ALA A 18 8.50 -10.11 -7.31
N SER A 19 8.13 -9.00 -6.68
CA SER A 19 8.67 -7.69 -6.99
C SER A 19 10.20 -7.79 -6.94
N PRO A 20 10.92 -7.25 -7.95
CA PRO A 20 12.36 -7.42 -8.01
C PRO A 20 12.99 -6.95 -6.71
N ALA A 21 13.70 -7.85 -6.04
CA ALA A 21 14.39 -7.56 -4.78
C ALA A 21 15.47 -6.51 -5.06
N VAL A 22 15.17 -5.25 -4.78
CA VAL A 22 16.14 -4.16 -4.89
C VAL A 22 17.18 -4.36 -3.80
N ALA A 23 18.43 -4.61 -4.19
CA ALA A 23 19.53 -4.71 -3.25
C ALA A 23 19.60 -3.43 -2.40
N PRO A 24 19.73 -3.53 -1.07
CA PRO A 24 19.75 -2.35 -0.21
C PRO A 24 20.96 -1.47 -0.57
N ALA A 25 20.70 -0.27 -1.06
CA ALA A 25 21.71 0.77 -1.10
C ALA A 25 22.12 1.10 0.34
N ARG A 26 23.41 1.37 0.59
CA ARG A 26 23.91 1.58 1.97
C ARG A 26 23.07 2.65 2.69
N GLY A 27 22.46 2.26 3.81
CA GLY A 27 21.63 3.14 4.63
C GLY A 27 20.16 3.25 4.18
N LEU A 28 19.72 2.51 3.16
CA LEU A 28 18.34 2.38 2.71
C LEU A 28 17.87 0.93 2.92
N ALA A 29 17.05 0.71 3.93
CA ALA A 29 16.38 -0.57 4.16
C ALA A 29 15.14 -0.66 3.25
N PRO A 30 14.94 -1.78 2.52
CA PRO A 30 13.68 -2.01 1.86
C PRO A 30 12.56 -2.04 2.91
N ALA A 31 11.41 -1.45 2.56
CA ALA A 31 10.23 -1.41 3.40
C ALA A 31 9.04 -1.91 2.58
N ALA A 32 8.16 -2.69 3.21
CA ALA A 32 6.91 -3.07 2.58
C ALA A 32 6.08 -1.81 2.32
N ALA A 33 5.50 -1.72 1.12
CA ALA A 33 4.70 -0.58 0.74
C ALA A 33 3.51 -1.03 -0.13
N ARG A 34 2.36 -0.39 0.08
CA ARG A 34 1.13 -0.64 -0.68
C ARG A 34 0.49 0.66 -1.12
N LEU A 35 -0.07 0.64 -2.33
CA LEU A 35 -0.94 1.70 -2.82
C LEU A 35 -2.38 1.40 -2.39
N VAL A 36 -3.05 2.41 -1.84
CA VAL A 36 -4.43 2.33 -1.39
C VAL A 36 -5.20 3.54 -1.89
N THR A 37 -6.43 3.32 -2.30
CA THR A 37 -7.35 4.40 -2.67
C THR A 37 -8.15 4.86 -1.46
N THR A 38 -8.47 6.14 -1.40
CA THR A 38 -9.47 6.63 -0.45
C THR A 38 -10.86 6.19 -0.88
N SER A 39 -11.77 5.99 0.07
CA SER A 39 -13.18 5.71 -0.23
C SER A 39 -13.92 6.94 -0.78
N SER A 40 -13.51 8.14 -0.34
CA SER A 40 -14.11 9.39 -0.79
C SER A 40 -13.44 9.93 -2.07
N PRO A 41 -14.22 10.56 -2.97
CA PRO A 41 -13.69 11.23 -4.15
C PRO A 41 -12.86 12.47 -3.76
N ASP A 42 -11.82 12.79 -4.53
CA ASP A 42 -11.11 14.07 -4.38
C ASP A 42 -12.00 15.21 -4.87
N MET A 43 -12.39 16.09 -3.96
CA MET A 43 -13.25 17.23 -4.30
C MET A 43 -12.54 18.29 -5.15
N ASN A 44 -11.21 18.23 -5.23
CA ASN A 44 -10.38 19.13 -6.04
C ASN A 44 -10.06 18.55 -7.43
N ASP A 45 -10.51 17.33 -7.73
CA ASP A 45 -10.38 16.72 -9.05
C ASP A 45 -11.70 16.90 -9.82
N PRO A 46 -11.67 17.43 -11.06
CA PRO A 46 -12.89 17.60 -11.87
C PRO A 46 -13.54 16.26 -12.20
N GLU A 47 -12.76 15.19 -12.33
CA GLU A 47 -13.23 13.82 -12.58
C GLU A 47 -13.60 13.08 -11.29
N ARG A 48 -13.52 13.74 -10.12
CA ARG A 48 -13.82 13.17 -8.79
C ARG A 48 -13.06 11.88 -8.51
N ARG A 49 -11.88 11.69 -9.10
CA ARG A 49 -11.08 10.47 -8.91
C ARG A 49 -10.64 10.37 -7.45
N PRO A 50 -10.72 9.19 -6.81
CA PRO A 50 -10.23 9.02 -5.46
C PRO A 50 -8.73 9.29 -5.35
N LEU A 51 -8.31 9.80 -4.18
CA LEU A 51 -6.90 9.98 -3.89
C LEU A 51 -6.21 8.62 -3.76
N LEU A 52 -4.98 8.56 -4.25
CA LEU A 52 -4.09 7.44 -4.06
C LEU A 52 -3.13 7.78 -2.92
N LEU A 53 -3.00 6.86 -1.96
CA LEU A 53 -2.08 6.95 -0.84
C LEU A 53 -1.07 5.82 -0.96
N LEU A 54 0.19 6.13 -0.68
CA LEU A 54 1.19 5.12 -0.44
C LEU A 54 1.35 4.93 1.06
N VAL A 55 1.08 3.72 1.53
CA VAL A 55 1.33 3.31 2.91
C VAL A 55 2.61 2.50 2.94
N VAL A 56 3.54 2.89 3.80
CA VAL A 56 4.85 2.26 3.97
C VAL A 56 4.99 1.80 5.41
N ASP A 57 5.31 0.52 5.62
CA ASP A 57 5.66 -0.01 6.93
C ASP A 57 7.13 0.32 7.21
N CYS A 58 7.38 1.40 7.94
CA CYS A 58 8.72 1.96 8.09
C CYS A 58 9.56 1.12 9.05
N THR A 59 10.62 0.50 8.52
CA THR A 59 11.57 -0.33 9.28
C THR A 59 12.45 0.46 10.26
N TYR A 60 12.54 1.78 10.11
CA TYR A 60 13.36 2.63 10.98
C TYR A 60 12.64 3.07 12.25
N CYS A 61 11.39 3.52 12.14
CA CYS A 61 10.62 4.03 13.28
C CYS A 61 9.57 3.03 13.79
N GLY A 62 9.38 1.89 13.12
CA GLY A 62 8.41 0.86 13.49
C GLY A 62 6.95 1.24 13.28
N HIS A 63 6.68 2.33 12.55
CA HIS A 63 5.34 2.89 12.35
C HIS A 63 4.95 2.94 10.87
N GLN A 64 3.65 3.06 10.60
CA GLN A 64 3.16 3.26 9.23
C GLN A 64 3.34 4.71 8.80
N HIS A 65 3.90 4.91 7.61
CA HIS A 65 4.00 6.22 6.97
C HIS A 65 2.98 6.30 5.82
N ILE A 66 2.11 7.30 5.88
CA ILE A 66 1.15 7.60 4.81
C ILE A 66 1.73 8.74 3.98
N HIS A 67 1.82 8.53 2.66
CA HIS A 67 2.27 9.53 1.71
C HIS A 67 1.19 9.79 0.64
N PRO A 68 1.05 11.02 0.14
CA PRO A 68 0.22 11.28 -1.03
C PRO A 68 0.86 10.64 -2.27
N ALA A 69 0.08 9.86 -3.01
CA ALA A 69 0.53 9.13 -4.20
C ALA A 69 -0.21 9.57 -5.48
N GLY A 70 -0.89 10.72 -5.47
CA GLY A 70 -1.64 11.23 -6.61
C GLY A 70 -3.09 10.78 -6.57
N ARG A 71 -3.63 10.39 -7.73
CA ARG A 71 -5.03 9.97 -7.89
C ARG A 71 -5.11 8.63 -8.59
N THR A 72 -6.27 8.01 -8.51
CA THR A 72 -6.55 6.77 -9.26
C THR A 72 -6.38 7.06 -10.76
N GLY A 73 -5.60 6.23 -11.47
CA GLY A 73 -5.26 6.42 -12.88
C GLY A 73 -4.12 7.42 -13.15
N GLU A 74 -3.69 8.19 -12.14
CA GLU A 74 -2.62 9.18 -12.26
C GLU A 74 -1.69 9.15 -11.02
N PRO A 75 -0.92 8.05 -10.84
CA PRO A 75 0.00 7.92 -9.72
C PRO A 75 1.17 8.91 -9.85
N ARG A 76 1.49 9.61 -8.75
CA ARG A 76 2.61 10.54 -8.68
C ARG A 76 3.83 9.88 -8.03
N PHE A 77 4.91 9.80 -8.80
CA PHE A 77 6.21 9.30 -8.32
C PHE A 77 7.12 10.45 -7.83
N GLY A 78 8.08 10.13 -6.95
CA GLY A 78 9.08 11.08 -6.45
C GLY A 78 8.95 11.43 -4.96
N LYS A 79 9.75 12.41 -4.51
CA LYS A 79 9.81 12.86 -3.11
C LYS A 79 8.48 13.51 -2.70
N ARG A 80 7.98 13.14 -1.52
CA ARG A 80 6.67 13.52 -1.01
C ARG A 80 6.71 13.61 0.52
N ARG A 81 5.95 14.56 1.08
CA ARG A 81 5.78 14.66 2.54
C ARG A 81 5.03 13.44 3.06
N SER A 82 5.44 12.93 4.21
CA SER A 82 4.85 11.76 4.84
C SER A 82 4.23 12.12 6.18
N ARG A 83 3.15 11.43 6.56
CA ARG A 83 2.63 11.44 7.92
C ARG A 83 2.94 10.10 8.59
N CYS A 84 3.61 10.13 9.72
CA CYS A 84 3.83 8.95 10.55
C CYS A 84 2.60 8.70 11.44
N VAL A 85 2.11 7.46 11.42
CA VAL A 85 1.00 6.98 12.23
C VAL A 85 1.59 6.29 13.46
N GLY A 86 1.63 7.00 14.59
CA GLY A 86 2.14 6.50 15.87
C GLY A 86 3.13 7.42 16.59
N THR A 87 3.65 8.45 15.92
CA THR A 87 4.34 9.57 16.59
C THR A 87 3.38 10.74 16.80
N GLN A 88 3.58 11.55 17.85
CA GLN A 88 2.65 12.62 18.23
C GLN A 88 2.34 13.58 17.07
N GLY A 89 1.12 13.41 16.58
CA GLY A 89 0.32 14.33 15.78
C GLY A 89 -1.14 13.98 16.04
N GLY A 90 -1.58 14.18 17.29
CA GLY A 90 -2.96 13.98 17.79
C GLY A 90 -3.86 15.21 17.54
N ASP A 91 -5.17 15.16 17.72
CA ASP A 91 -6.02 14.13 18.34
C ASP A 91 -7.16 13.70 17.40
N TYR A 92 -7.54 12.42 17.45
CA TYR A 92 -8.75 11.91 16.79
C TYR A 92 -9.72 11.38 17.83
N HIS A 93 -10.85 12.08 17.95
CA HIS A 93 -12.02 11.65 18.70
C HIS A 93 -13.09 11.17 17.70
N PHE A 94 -13.45 9.88 17.76
CA PHE A 94 -14.56 9.32 17.00
C PHE A 94 -15.71 9.00 17.97
N PRO A 95 -16.65 9.92 18.20
CA PRO A 95 -17.69 9.71 19.22
C PRO A 95 -18.66 8.58 18.88
N VAL A 96 -18.92 8.32 17.59
CA VAL A 96 -19.72 7.18 17.13
C VAL A 96 -19.26 6.76 15.72
N VAL A 97 -19.17 5.46 15.49
CA VAL A 97 -18.97 4.85 14.17
C VAL A 97 -20.23 4.05 13.82
N HIS A 98 -20.87 4.38 12.71
CA HIS A 98 -22.00 3.63 12.17
C HIS A 98 -21.63 3.01 10.82
N GLN A 99 -22.16 1.81 10.56
CA GLN A 99 -22.08 1.12 9.28
C GLN A 99 -23.08 1.71 8.28
#